data_AF-W1XYQ5-F1
#
_entry.id   AF-W1XYQ5-F1
#
_cell.length_a   1.000
_cell.length_b   1.000
_cell.length_c   1.000
_cell.angle_alpha   90.00
_cell.angle_beta   90.00
_cell.angle_gamma   90.00
#
_symmetry.space_group_name_H-M   'P 1'
#
loop_
_entity.id
_entity.type
_entity.pdbx_description
1 polymer ?
#
loop_
_entity_poly.entity_id
_entity_poly.type
_entity_poly.pdbx_seq_one_letter_code
_entity_poly.pdbx_strand_id
1 'polypeptide(L)' 'AGVSEMTSSSSLGSTRIILQFDFDRDINGAARDVQAAINAAQSLLPSGMPSRPTYRKANPSDAPIMI' A
#
# COMPACT_ATOMS: atom_id res chain seq x y z
N ALA A 1 -2.85 14.39 -3.60
CA ALA A 1 -1.74 14.01 -4.48
C ALA A 1 -0.45 14.08 -3.66
N GLY A 2 0.41 13.07 -3.75
CA GLY A 2 1.63 12.97 -2.94
C GLY A 2 2.31 11.60 -3.04
N VAL A 3 2.03 10.85 -4.12
CA VAL A 3 2.63 9.55 -4.40
C VAL A 3 3.73 9.80 -5.43
N SER A 4 4.97 9.55 -5.05
CA SER A 4 6.13 9.65 -5.92
C SER A 4 6.28 8.40 -6.79
N GLU A 5 5.98 7.22 -6.24
CA GLU A 5 6.11 5.95 -6.97
C GLU A 5 5.05 4.95 -6.49
N MET A 6 4.58 4.13 -7.43
CA MET A 6 3.71 3.00 -7.15
C MET A 6 4.27 1.77 -7.85
N THR A 7 4.63 0.77 -7.05
CA THR A 7 5.16 -0.51 -7.55
C THR A 7 4.23 -1.64 -7.11
N SER A 8 3.75 -2.41 -8.08
CA SER A 8 2.89 -3.57 -7.82
C SER A 8 3.61 -4.86 -8.19
N SER A 9 3.56 -5.84 -7.30
CA SER A 9 3.98 -7.21 -7.55
C SER A 9 2.83 -8.15 -7.25
N SER A 10 2.43 -8.95 -8.23
CA SER A 10 1.35 -9.93 -8.10
C SER A 10 1.91 -11.33 -8.27
N SER A 11 1.46 -12.24 -7.42
CA SER A 11 1.74 -13.67 -7.47
C SER A 11 0.44 -14.46 -7.26
N LEU A 12 0.47 -15.77 -7.47
CA LEU A 12 -0.71 -16.60 -7.33
C LEU A 12 -1.29 -16.48 -5.91
N GLY A 13 -2.51 -15.94 -5.81
CA GLY A 13 -3.22 -15.76 -4.55
C GLY A 13 -2.77 -14.56 -3.70
N SER A 14 -1.86 -13.70 -4.18
CA SER A 14 -1.39 -12.53 -3.44
C SER A 14 -1.00 -11.37 -4.35
N THR A 15 -1.38 -10.16 -3.97
CA THR A 15 -0.93 -8.92 -4.62
C THR A 15 -0.36 -8.00 -3.57
N ARG A 16 0.84 -7.47 -3.84
CA ARG A 16 1.51 -6.46 -3.02
C ARG A 16 1.64 -5.18 -3.82
N ILE A 17 1.17 -4.08 -3.23
CA ILE A 17 1.34 -2.73 -3.79
C ILE A 17 2.17 -1.94 -2.79
N ILE A 18 3.24 -1.34 -3.26
CA ILE A 18 4.11 -0.44 -2.50
C ILE A 18 3.86 0.96 -3.01
N LEU A 19 3.50 1.86 -2.10
CA LEU A 19 3.27 3.27 -2.39
C LEU A 19 4.38 4.07 -1.73
N GLN A 20 5.22 4.71 -2.54
CA GLN A 20 6.17 5.69 -2.06
C GLN A 20 5.52 7.06 -2.15
N PHE A 21 5.50 7.75 -1.02
CA PHE A 21 4.98 9.11 -0.93
C PHE A 21 6.15 10.10 -0.96
N ASP A 22 5.87 11.33 -1.35
CA ASP A 22 6.84 12.43 -1.28
C ASP A 22 7.29 12.64 0.18
N PHE A 23 8.53 13.09 0.39
CA PHE A 23 9.10 13.30 1.74
C PHE A 23 8.27 14.28 2.59
N ASP A 24 7.66 15.28 1.95
CA ASP A 24 6.83 16.29 2.62
C ASP A 24 5.42 15.79 2.98
N ARG A 25 5.08 14.55 2.62
CA ARG A 25 3.76 13.97 2.89
C ARG A 25 3.70 13.38 4.30
N ASP A 26 2.75 13.85 5.11
CA ASP A 26 2.43 13.21 6.40
C ASP A 26 1.97 11.76 6.17
N ILE A 27 2.75 10.82 6.72
CA ILE A 27 2.50 9.38 6.64
C ILE A 27 1.17 8.97 7.28
N ASN A 28 0.66 9.71 8.26
CA ASN A 28 -0.65 9.48 8.87
C ASN A 28 -1.78 9.93 7.95
N GLY A 29 -1.60 11.04 7.23
CA GLY A 29 -2.52 11.49 6.18
C GLY A 29 -2.57 10.47 5.03
N ALA A 30 -1.40 10.06 4.55
CA ALA A 30 -1.27 9.01 3.54
C ALA A 30 -1.94 7.69 3.97
N ALA A 31 -1.75 7.25 5.22
CA ALA A 31 -2.39 6.05 5.75
C ALA A 31 -3.93 6.13 5.74
N ARG A 32 -4.51 7.30 6.06
CA ARG A 32 -5.97 7.50 5.98
C ARG A 32 -6.47 7.42 4.54
N ASP A 33 -5.74 8.03 3.61
CA ASP A 33 -6.07 7.97 2.18
C ASP A 33 -6.02 6.54 1.66
N VAL A 34 -5.01 5.75 2.07
CA VAL A 34 -4.88 4.35 1.69
C VAL A 34 -6.04 3.52 2.26
N GLN A 35 -6.43 3.72 3.52
CA GLN A 35 -7.60 3.03 4.08
C GLN A 35 -8.90 3.41 3.36
N ALA A 36 -9.09 4.69 3.02
CA ALA A 36 -10.24 5.14 2.24
C ALA A 36 -10.26 4.51 0.84
N ALA A 37 -9.11 4.44 0.18
CA ALA A 37 -8.96 3.79 -1.12
C ALA A 37 -9.24 2.28 -1.05
N ILE A 38 -8.75 1.59 -0.02
CA ILE A 38 -9.09 0.18 0.22
C ILE A 38 -10.60 0.02 0.39
N ASN A 39 -11.24 0.88 1.18
CA ASN A 39 -12.69 0.85 1.39
C ASN A 39 -13.48 1.07 0.09
N ALA A 40 -13.07 2.04 -0.72
CA ALA A 40 -13.69 2.33 -2.02
C ALA A 40 -13.47 1.20 -3.04
N ALA A 41 -12.31 0.55 -3.01
CA ALA A 41 -11.98 -0.56 -3.89
C ALA A 41 -12.69 -1.87 -3.48
N GLN A 42 -13.31 -1.97 -2.30
CA GLN A 42 -13.89 -3.24 -1.81
C GLN A 42 -14.89 -3.86 -2.79
N SER A 43 -15.70 -3.05 -3.47
CA SER A 43 -16.67 -3.55 -4.46
C SER A 43 -16.04 -4.04 -5.76
N LEU A 44 -14.77 -3.71 -6.01
CA LEU A 44 -13.99 -4.11 -7.18
C LEU A 44 -13.12 -5.34 -6.92
N LEU A 45 -13.09 -5.83 -5.67
CA LEU A 45 -12.29 -6.98 -5.30
C LEU A 45 -13.05 -8.29 -5.60
N PRO A 46 -12.35 -9.34 -6.10
CA PRO A 46 -12.93 -10.66 -6.25
C PRO A 46 -13.39 -11.24 -4.91
N SER A 47 -14.57 -11.85 -4.88
CA SER A 47 -15.13 -12.52 -3.69
C SER A 47 -14.36 -13.77 -3.25
N GLY A 48 -13.50 -14.32 -4.12
CA GLY A 48 -12.65 -15.48 -3.83
C GLY A 48 -11.29 -15.15 -3.20
N MET A 49 -11.07 -13.93 -2.69
CA MET A 49 -9.81 -13.57 -2.06
C MET A 49 -9.59 -14.35 -0.74
N PRO A 50 -8.39 -14.92 -0.50
CA PRO A 50 -8.10 -15.64 0.75
C PRO A 50 -8.10 -14.75 1.99
N SER A 51 -7.79 -13.46 1.81
CA SER A 51 -7.75 -12.48 2.89
C SER A 51 -8.10 -11.08 2.35
N ARG A 52 -8.63 -10.22 3.23
CA ARG A 52 -8.95 -8.84 2.89
C ARG A 52 -7.66 -8.03 2.72
N PRO A 53 -7.60 -7.04 1.81
CA PRO A 53 -6.45 -6.15 1.72
C PRO A 53 -6.21 -5.42 3.04
N THR A 54 -4.94 -5.34 3.43
CA THR A 54 -4.51 -4.58 4.60
C THR A 54 -3.37 -3.64 4.19
N TYR A 55 -3.20 -2.55 4.93
CA TYR A 55 -2.07 -1.66 4.74
C TYR A 55 -1.17 -1.68 5.98
N ARG A 56 0.11 -1.39 5.79
CA ARG A 56 1.06 -1.19 6.87
C ARG A 56 1.91 0.01 6.54
N LYS A 57 2.19 0.83 7.55
CA LYS A 57 3.20 1.89 7.44
C LYS A 57 4.57 1.22 7.49
N ALA A 58 5.43 1.53 6.53
CA ALA A 58 6.81 1.06 6.50
C ALA A 58 7.72 2.27 6.30
N ASN A 59 8.75 2.38 7.11
CA ASN A 59 9.82 3.36 6.91
C ASN A 59 10.98 2.64 6.21
N PRO A 60 11.37 3.03 4.99
CA PRO A 60 12.51 2.41 4.32
C PRO A 60 13.84 2.60 5.08
N SER A 61 13.95 3.59 5.98
CA SER A 61 15.09 3.70 6.90
C SER A 61 15.14 2.57 7.95
N ASP A 62 14.02 1.89 8.21
CA ASP A 62 13.96 0.69 9.07
C ASP A 62 14.25 -0.61 8.30
N ALA A 63 14.35 -0.55 6.96
CA ALA A 63 14.73 -1.72 6.17
C ALA A 63 16.24 -1.92 6.23
N PRO A 64 16.74 -3.14 6.48
CA PRO A 64 18.18 -3.38 6.54
C PRO A 64 18.82 -3.01 5.20
N ILE A 65 19.89 -2.20 5.26
CA ILE A 65 20.78 -1.94 4.13
C ILE A 65 21.36 -3.31 3.74
N MET A 66 20.92 -3.86 2.60
CA MET A 66 21.60 -5.00 1.98
C MET A 66 22.80 -4.45 1.21
N ILE A 67 24.00 -4.73 1.72
CA ILE A 67 25.28 -4.47 1.06
C ILE A 67 25.58 -5.62 0.08
#